data_AF-A0A9X2RBA2-F1
#
_entry.id   AF-A0A9X2RBA2-F1
#
_cell.length_a   1.000
_cell.length_b   1.000
_cell.length_c   1.000
_cell.angle_alpha   90.00
_cell.angle_beta   90.00
_cell.angle_gamma   90.00
#
_symmetry.space_group_name_H-M   'P 1'
#
loop_
_entity.id
_entity.type
_entity.pdbx_description
1 polymer ?
#
loop_
_entity_poly.entity_id
_entity_poly.type
_entity_poly.pdbx_seq_one_letter_code
_entity_poly.pdbx_strand_id
1 'polypeptide(L)'
;MAFELDDAAEAEFYDIVDYYKQFDHTLSYDFIQEFEDAVQRLIKFPKAGHPYLHQTKRIFLNRFPYAIVYKVYRDKLIMVFAIMHMKRKPDYWEKRLK
;
A
#
# COMPACT_ATOMS: atom_id res chain seq x y z
N MET A 1 -13.52 11.40 1.61
CA MET A 1 -12.24 10.97 1.02
C MET A 1 -12.48 9.60 0.45
N ALA A 2 -12.34 9.42 -0.86
CA ALA A 2 -12.39 8.12 -1.51
C ALA A 2 -11.01 7.46 -1.46
N PHE A 3 -11.00 6.13 -1.47
CA PHE A 3 -9.80 5.31 -1.47
C PHE A 3 -9.95 4.29 -2.60
N GLU A 4 -8.97 4.22 -3.49
CA GLU A 4 -8.94 3.31 -4.63
C GLU A 4 -7.56 2.66 -4.76
N LEU A 5 -7.57 1.40 -5.17
CA LEU A 5 -6.37 0.66 -5.56
C LEU A 5 -6.31 0.63 -7.09
N ASP A 6 -5.13 0.89 -7.65
CA ASP A 6 -4.83 0.45 -9.01
C ASP A 6 -4.99 -1.08 -9.11
N ASP A 7 -5.48 -1.59 -10.24
CA ASP A 7 -5.71 -3.03 -10.44
C ASP A 7 -4.48 -3.88 -10.09
N ALA A 8 -3.27 -3.38 -10.39
CA ALA A 8 -2.03 -4.07 -10.06
C ALA A 8 -1.70 -4.02 -8.56
N ALA A 9 -2.09 -2.95 -7.86
CA ALA A 9 -1.95 -2.86 -6.40
C ALA A 9 -2.96 -3.77 -5.68
N GLU A 10 -4.16 -3.93 -6.22
CA GLU A 10 -5.14 -4.90 -5.74
C GLU A 10 -4.65 -6.34 -5.93
N ALA A 11 -4.11 -6.67 -7.11
CA ALA A 11 -3.50 -7.98 -7.34
C ALA A 11 -2.34 -8.25 -6.36
N GLU A 12 -1.49 -7.26 -6.10
CA GLU A 12 -0.41 -7.37 -5.11
C GLU A 12 -0.92 -7.64 -3.70
N PHE A 13 -2.01 -6.99 -3.30
CA PHE A 13 -2.63 -7.25 -2.00
C PHE A 13 -2.97 -8.73 -1.86
N TYR A 14 -3.67 -9.30 -2.84
CA TYR A 14 -4.05 -10.70 -2.84
C TYR A 14 -2.84 -11.64 -2.90
N ASP A 15 -1.84 -11.35 -3.74
CA ASP A 15 -0.60 -12.13 -3.82
C ASP A 15 0.12 -12.18 -2.46
N ILE A 16 0.15 -11.06 -1.71
CA ILE A 16 0.80 -11.00 -0.39
C ILE A 16 -0.02 -11.78 0.65
N VAL A 17 -1.35 -11.66 0.62
CA VAL A 17 -2.26 -12.42 1.48
C VAL A 17 -2.06 -13.92 1.27
N ASP A 18 -2.09 -14.37 0.01
CA ASP A 18 -1.91 -15.77 -0.35
C ASP A 18 -0.51 -16.27 -0.01
N TYR A 19 0.52 -15.45 -0.19
CA TYR A 19 1.88 -15.78 0.25
C TYR A 19 1.94 -16.07 1.76
N TYR A 20 1.38 -15.19 2.61
CA TYR A 20 1.42 -15.42 4.05
C TYR A 20 0.54 -16.56 4.50
N LYS A 21 -0.60 -16.77 3.83
CA LYS A 21 -1.53 -17.87 4.10
C LYS A 21 -0.89 -19.24 3.90
N GLN A 22 0.08 -19.37 2.98
CA GLN A 22 0.84 -20.61 2.77
C GLN A 22 1.66 -21.03 3.99
N PHE A 23 2.02 -20.09 4.87
CA PHE A 23 2.80 -20.37 6.09
C PHE A 23 1.90 -20.53 7.31
N ASP A 24 0.95 -19.60 7.51
CA ASP A 24 0.01 -19.60 8.62
C ASP A 24 -1.20 -18.70 8.27
N HIS A 25 -2.41 -19.22 8.44
CA HIS A 25 -3.63 -18.45 8.26
C HIS A 25 -3.67 -17.19 9.16
N THR A 26 -3.16 -17.30 10.39
CA THR A 26 -3.08 -16.18 11.34
C THR A 26 -2.20 -15.06 10.80
N LEU A 27 -1.09 -15.40 10.12
CA LEU A 27 -0.16 -14.42 9.55
C LEU A 27 -0.79 -13.66 8.37
N SER A 28 -1.64 -14.34 7.57
CA SER A 28 -2.40 -13.67 6.51
C SER A 28 -3.44 -12.70 7.08
N TYR A 29 -4.12 -13.07 8.17
CA TYR A 29 -5.08 -12.19 8.86
C TYR A 29 -4.37 -10.98 9.47
N ASP A 30 -3.22 -11.20 10.12
CA ASP A 30 -2.38 -10.14 10.66
C ASP A 30 -1.94 -9.12 9.59
N PHE A 31 -1.61 -9.60 8.39
CA PHE A 31 -1.27 -8.73 7.27
C PHE A 31 -2.45 -7.88 6.81
N ILE A 32 -3.62 -8.50 6.64
CA ILE A 32 -4.85 -7.79 6.27
C ILE A 32 -5.15 -6.69 7.29
N GLN A 33 -5.09 -7.01 8.59
CA GLN A 33 -5.36 -6.05 9.65
C GLN A 33 -4.35 -4.90 9.66
N GLU A 34 -3.05 -5.17 9.52
CA GLU A 34 -2.03 -4.11 9.46
C GLU A 34 -2.21 -3.22 8.22
N PHE A 35 -2.60 -3.80 7.08
CA PHE A 35 -2.91 -3.04 5.86
C PHE A 35 -4.13 -2.13 6.07
N GLU A 36 -5.22 -2.65 6.63
CA GLU A 36 -6.42 -1.87 6.94
C GLU A 36 -6.10 -0.72 7.91
N ASP A 37 -5.35 -0.99 8.98
CA ASP A 37 -4.92 0.03 9.93
C ASP A 37 -4.06 1.11 9.25
N ALA A 38 -3.19 0.72 8.32
CA ALA A 38 -2.39 1.64 7.52
C ALA A 38 -3.28 2.50 6.60
N VAL A 39 -4.28 1.91 5.95
CA VAL A 39 -5.27 2.63 5.12
C VAL A 39 -6.08 3.61 5.98
N GLN A 40 -6.52 3.23 7.17
CA GLN A 40 -7.23 4.15 8.08
C GLN A 40 -6.36 5.35 8.47
N ARG A 41 -5.07 5.13 8.79
CA ARG A 41 -4.12 6.22 9.05
C ARG A 41 -3.96 7.13 7.84
N LEU A 42 -3.88 6.55 6.65
CA LEU A 42 -3.75 7.27 5.38
C LEU A 42 -4.99 8.09 5.03
N ILE A 43 -6.20 7.57 5.27
CA ILE A 43 -7.46 8.32 5.06
C ILE A 43 -7.56 9.48 6.04
N LYS A 44 -7.18 9.27 7.31
CA LYS A 44 -7.21 10.30 8.35
C LYS A 44 -6.16 11.39 8.15
N PHE A 45 -4.97 11.01 7.69
CA PHE A 45 -3.83 11.93 7.51
C PHE A 45 -3.16 11.76 6.14
N PRO A 46 -3.85 12.07 5.03
CA PRO A 46 -3.38 11.78 3.68
C PRO A 46 -2.10 12.54 3.31
N LYS A 47 -1.85 13.69 3.95
CA LYS A 47 -0.65 14.51 3.71
C LYS A 47 0.55 14.07 4.56
N ALA A 48 0.37 13.23 5.57
CA ALA A 48 1.41 12.82 6.51
C ALA A 48 2.38 11.76 5.96
N GLY A 49 2.02 11.08 4.86
CA GLY A 49 2.93 10.14 4.20
C GLY A 49 4.23 10.81 3.72
N HIS A 50 5.33 10.07 3.82
CA HIS A 50 6.65 10.55 3.42
C HIS A 50 6.66 10.80 1.91
N PRO A 51 7.14 11.98 1.45
CA PRO A 51 7.39 12.21 0.04
C PRO A 51 8.25 11.09 -0.56
N TYR A 52 7.91 10.69 -1.77
CA TYR A 52 8.60 9.63 -2.49
C TYR A 52 8.72 9.98 -3.98
N LEU A 53 9.14 9.01 -4.79
CA LEU A 53 9.41 9.20 -6.22
C LEU A 53 8.17 9.71 -6.96
N HIS A 54 8.39 10.50 -8.02
CA HIS A 54 7.33 10.98 -8.93
C HIS A 54 6.13 11.66 -8.24
N GLN A 55 6.41 12.43 -7.18
CA GLN A 55 5.41 13.14 -6.37
C GLN A 55 4.40 12.19 -5.68
N THR A 56 4.74 10.92 -5.54
CA THR A 56 4.00 10.00 -4.68
C THR A 56 4.33 10.27 -3.21
N LYS A 57 3.51 9.70 -2.35
CA LYS A 57 3.78 9.53 -0.94
C LYS A 57 3.81 8.05 -0.63
N ARG A 58 4.53 7.69 0.43
CA ARG A 58 4.48 6.33 0.99
C ARG A 58 4.24 6.33 2.49
N ILE A 59 3.53 5.31 2.95
CA ILE A 59 3.44 4.95 4.37
C ILE A 59 3.90 3.51 4.53
N PHE A 60 4.50 3.21 5.68
CA PHE A 60 5.02 1.88 5.98
C PHE A 60 4.00 1.07 6.78
N LEU A 61 3.95 -0.22 6.53
CA LEU A 61 3.36 -1.17 7.46
C LEU A 61 4.34 -1.39 8.61
N ASN A 62 3.86 -1.44 9.84
CA ASN A 62 4.74 -1.52 11.01
C ASN A 62 5.30 -2.95 11.21
N ARG A 63 4.46 -3.96 10.97
CA ARG A 63 4.78 -5.37 11.22
C ARG A 63 5.35 -6.10 10.00
N PHE A 64 5.11 -5.58 8.80
CA PHE A 64 5.45 -6.25 7.55
C PHE A 64 6.37 -5.37 6.69
N PRO A 65 7.28 -5.96 5.90
CA PRO A 65 8.31 -5.23 5.14
C PRO A 65 7.77 -4.56 3.87
N TYR A 66 6.58 -3.95 3.95
CA TYR A 66 5.87 -3.35 2.83
C TYR A 66 5.58 -1.87 3.09
N ALA A 67 5.46 -1.12 2.00
CA ALA A 67 5.00 0.26 2.01
C ALA A 67 3.86 0.44 1.01
N ILE A 68 2.83 1.19 1.41
CA ILE A 68 1.74 1.60 0.52
C ILE A 68 2.18 2.88 -0.18
N VAL A 69 2.24 2.84 -1.51
CA VAL A 69 2.61 3.99 -2.35
C VAL A 69 1.36 4.59 -2.97
N TYR A 70 1.16 5.89 -2.80
CA TYR A 70 -0.09 6.55 -3.19
C TYR A 70 0.09 8.01 -3.65
N LYS A 71 -0.94 8.57 -4.28
CA LYS A 71 -1.13 10.02 -4.49
C LYS A 71 -2.46 10.47 -3.94
N VAL A 72 -2.53 11.75 -3.58
CA VAL A 72 -3.75 12.43 -3.16
C VAL A 72 -4.20 13.36 -4.28
N TYR A 73 -5.38 13.12 -4.84
CA TYR A 73 -5.97 13.93 -5.90
C TYR A 73 -7.05 14.85 -5.36
N ARG A 74 -6.87 16.16 -5.58
CA ARG A 74 -7.82 17.23 -5.22
C ARG A 74 -8.32 17.16 -3.77
N ASP A 75 -7.51 16.65 -2.84
CA ASP A 75 -7.87 16.38 -1.44
C ASP A 75 -9.17 15.56 -1.26
N LYS A 76 -9.54 14.76 -2.27
CA LYS A 76 -10.79 13.99 -2.31
C LYS A 76 -10.59 12.51 -2.55
N LEU A 77 -9.54 12.12 -3.27
CA LEU A 77 -9.24 10.74 -3.63
C LEU A 77 -7.81 10.40 -3.24
N ILE A 78 -7.64 9.23 -2.64
CA ILE A 78 -6.34 8.60 -2.46
C ILE A 78 -6.26 7.41 -3.41
N MET A 79 -5.32 7.46 -4.36
CA MET A 79 -5.05 6.37 -5.30
C MET A 79 -3.76 5.67 -4.88
N VAL A 80 -3.85 4.37 -4.62
CA VAL A 80 -2.69 3.52 -4.29
C VAL A 80 -2.20 2.83 -5.55
N PHE A 81 -0.91 2.97 -5.85
CA PHE A 81 -0.29 2.41 -7.06
C PHE A 81 0.49 1.11 -6.79
N ALA A 82 0.85 0.86 -5.53
CA ALA A 82 1.55 -0.35 -5.12
C ALA A 82 1.50 -0.63 -3.62
N ILE A 83 1.57 -1.92 -3.29
CA ILE A 83 1.94 -2.43 -1.97
C ILE A 83 3.36 -2.99 -2.08
N MET A 84 4.33 -2.08 -2.01
CA MET A 84 5.71 -2.35 -2.41
C MET A 84 6.51 -3.02 -1.29
N HIS A 85 7.06 -4.21 -1.55
CA HIS A 85 8.03 -4.83 -0.65
C HIS A 85 9.34 -4.03 -0.65
N MET A 86 9.78 -3.55 0.52
CA MET A 86 10.88 -2.57 0.64
C MET A 86 12.27 -3.10 0.20
N LYS A 87 12.52 -4.41 0.31
CA LYS A 87 13.83 -5.02 -0.01
C LYS A 87 13.90 -5.85 -1.29
N ARG A 88 12.78 -6.38 -1.80
CA ARG A 88 12.79 -7.39 -2.88
C ARG A 88 12.77 -6.77 -4.27
N LYS A 89 11.85 -5.83 -4.48
CA LYS A 89 11.68 -5.11 -5.76
C LYS A 89 11.18 -3.71 -5.42
N PRO A 90 12.04 -2.79 -4.97
CA PRO A 90 11.64 -1.40 -4.86
C PRO A 90 11.31 -0.83 -6.25
N ASP A 91 10.40 0.13 -6.30
CA ASP A 91 10.16 1.05 -7.43
C ASP A 91 9.65 0.46 -8.77
N TYR A 92 9.39 -0.85 -8.86
CA TYR A 92 8.84 -1.50 -10.07
C TYR A 92 7.49 -0.95 -10.57
N TRP A 93 6.75 -0.25 -9.70
CA TRP A 93 5.42 0.28 -9.93
C TRP A 93 5.44 1.66 -10.62
N GLU A 94 6.60 2.30 -10.80
CA GLU A 94 6.70 3.66 -11.36
C GLU A 94 5.97 3.83 -12.69
N LYS A 95 6.03 2.82 -13.56
CA LYS A 95 5.36 2.82 -14.88
C LYS A 95 3.82 2.85 -14.82
N ARG A 96 3.23 2.71 -13.64
CA ARG A 96 1.77 2.74 -13.40
C ARG A 96 1.27 4.15 -13.10
N LEU A 97 2.17 5.10 -12.91
CA LEU A 97 1.85 6.51 -12.81
C LEU A 97 1.44 7.04 -14.19
N LYS A 98 0.15 6.92 -14.50
CA LYS A 98 -0.46 7.58 -15.65
C LYS A 98 -0.80 9.03 -15.31
#